data_AF-A0A7S3VY87-F1
#
_entry.id   AF-A0A7S3VY87-F1
#
_cell.length_a   1.000
_cell.length_b   1.000
_cell.length_c   1.000
_cell.angle_alpha   90.00
_cell.angle_beta   90.00
_cell.angle_gamma   90.00
#
_symmetry.space_group_name_H-M   'P 1'
#
loop_
_entity.id
_entity.type
_entity.pdbx_description
1 polymer ?
#
loop_
_entity_poly.entity_id
_entity_poly.type
_entity_poly.pdbx_seq_one_letter_code
_entity_poly.pdbx_strand_id
1 'polypeptide(L)'
;EISPPAVLRGNASEIMALAGAAGGGKGVDSTEGSDAALEAAKSLAAKYGCVVCVSGATDYVMGPDANAKVMTCPHGHEMLTKVTAGGCLISSVIAAFVCSRPEGTSVQESAALACTYYGLAAEVAMKTSAGPGSFRVNFLDCLYTLSKDNCDIPVR
;
A
#
# COMPACT_ATOMS: atom_id res chain seq x y z
N GLU A 1 -6.42 25.41 -9.71
CA GLU A 1 -5.82 24.94 -8.45
C GLU A 1 -5.63 23.43 -8.55
N ILE A 2 -4.52 22.89 -8.05
CA ILE A 2 -4.31 21.43 -7.98
C ILE A 2 -4.93 20.97 -6.67
N SER A 3 -6.00 20.19 -6.73
CA SER A 3 -6.59 19.57 -5.55
C SER A 3 -5.60 18.58 -4.93
N PRO A 4 -5.53 18.46 -3.59
CA PRO A 4 -4.69 17.46 -2.94
C PRO A 4 -5.09 16.05 -3.40
N PRO A 5 -4.13 15.09 -3.48
CA PRO A 5 -4.42 13.72 -3.88
C PRO A 5 -5.34 13.05 -2.86
N ALA A 6 -6.20 12.12 -3.28
CA ALA A 6 -7.00 11.32 -2.35
C ALA A 6 -6.13 10.33 -1.55
N VAL A 7 -5.15 9.73 -2.22
CA VAL A 7 -4.18 8.81 -1.63
C VAL A 7 -2.78 9.15 -2.13
N LEU A 8 -1.83 9.23 -1.21
CA LEU A 8 -0.40 9.33 -1.47
C LEU A 8 0.25 8.01 -1.07
N ARG A 9 1.00 7.38 -1.97
CA ARG A 9 1.66 6.10 -1.69
C ARG A 9 3.13 6.17 -2.06
N GLY A 10 3.97 5.61 -1.20
CA GLY A 10 5.41 5.45 -1.45
C GLY A 10 6.01 4.39 -0.53
N ASN A 11 7.24 4.00 -0.80
CA ASN A 11 8.05 3.27 0.19
C ASN A 11 8.54 4.21 1.31
N ALA A 12 9.15 3.64 2.36
CA ALA A 12 9.62 4.40 3.51
C ALA A 12 10.51 5.59 3.12
N SER A 13 11.47 5.37 2.21
CA SER A 13 12.42 6.41 1.79
C SER A 13 11.75 7.55 1.02
N GLU A 14 10.79 7.24 0.14
CA GLU A 14 10.04 8.24 -0.63
C GLU A 14 9.17 9.10 0.29
N ILE A 15 8.52 8.47 1.27
CA ILE A 15 7.66 9.14 2.24
C ILE A 15 8.48 10.05 3.17
N MET A 16 9.59 9.55 3.70
CA MET A 16 10.48 10.35 4.55
C MET A 16 11.12 11.51 3.78
N ALA A 17 11.56 11.28 2.53
CA ALA A 17 12.10 12.34 1.69
C ALA A 17 11.06 13.43 1.41
N LEU A 18 9.81 13.03 1.12
CA LEU A 18 8.72 13.98 0.91
C LEU A 18 8.37 14.75 2.19
N ALA A 19 8.34 14.09 3.34
CA ALA A 19 8.13 14.73 4.64
C ALA A 19 9.25 15.74 4.97
N GLY A 20 10.51 15.35 4.74
CA GLY A 20 11.68 16.21 4.92
C GLY A 20 11.62 17.45 4.01
N ALA A 21 11.30 17.26 2.72
CA ALA A 21 11.06 18.36 1.80
C ALA A 21 9.85 19.23 2.21
N ALA A 22 8.87 18.64 2.89
CA ALA A 22 7.70 19.31 3.44
C ALA A 22 7.98 20.01 4.80
N GLY A 23 9.21 19.98 5.31
CA GLY A 23 9.64 20.69 6.51
C GLY A 23 9.72 19.85 7.79
N GLY A 24 9.63 18.52 7.71
CA GLY A 24 9.74 17.63 8.88
C GLY A 24 10.44 16.30 8.56
N GLY A 25 11.61 16.04 9.15
CA GLY A 25 12.27 14.72 9.12
C GLY A 25 13.80 14.76 9.19
N LYS A 26 14.40 13.75 9.85
CA LYS A 26 15.83 13.41 9.75
C LYS A 26 16.06 12.54 8.50
N GLY A 27 17.28 12.58 7.95
CA GLY A 27 17.65 11.90 6.70
C GLY A 27 17.39 10.39 6.67
N VAL A 28 17.32 9.85 5.46
CA VAL A 28 16.99 8.44 5.13
C VAL A 28 18.23 7.55 5.21
N ASP A 29 18.12 6.43 5.94
CA ASP A 29 18.90 5.21 5.67
C ASP A 29 17.99 4.20 4.97
N SER A 30 18.43 3.68 3.82
CA SER A 30 17.61 2.82 2.94
C SER A 30 17.36 1.40 3.48
N THR A 31 17.83 1.10 4.68
CA THR A 31 17.73 -0.22 5.33
C THR A 31 16.63 -0.30 6.39
N GLU A 32 15.98 0.82 6.71
CA GLU A 32 14.90 0.84 7.71
C GLU A 32 13.59 0.28 7.13
N GLY A 33 12.81 -0.41 7.97
CA GLY A 33 11.51 -0.96 7.62
C GLY A 33 10.47 0.13 7.35
N SER A 34 9.29 -0.26 6.84
CA SER A 34 8.18 0.67 6.59
C SER A 34 7.65 1.34 7.85
N ASP A 35 7.89 0.77 9.03
CA ASP A 35 7.56 1.30 10.34
C ASP A 35 8.33 2.58 10.69
N ALA A 36 9.56 2.74 10.20
CA ALA A 36 10.37 3.94 10.44
C ALA A 36 9.75 5.22 9.84
N ALA A 37 8.94 5.07 8.79
CA ALA A 37 8.28 6.20 8.12
C ALA A 37 6.90 6.56 8.71
N LEU A 38 6.43 5.91 9.78
CA LEU A 38 5.08 6.11 10.31
C LEU A 38 4.81 7.56 10.74
N GLU A 39 5.73 8.20 11.47
CA GLU A 39 5.53 9.57 11.94
C GLU A 39 5.58 10.58 10.78
N ALA A 40 6.48 10.37 9.82
CA ALA A 40 6.55 11.15 8.59
C ALA A 40 5.23 11.03 7.79
N ALA A 41 4.72 9.82 7.63
CA ALA A 41 3.49 9.53 6.92
C ALA A 41 2.26 10.17 7.59
N LYS A 42 2.17 10.11 8.94
CA LYS A 42 1.07 10.76 9.70
C LYS A 42 1.11 12.28 9.51
N SER A 43 2.30 12.87 9.56
CA SER A 43 2.49 14.30 9.32
C SER A 43 2.04 14.70 7.93
N LEU A 44 2.40 13.92 6.90
CA LEU A 44 1.96 14.16 5.52
C LEU A 44 0.44 14.01 5.36
N ALA A 45 -0.16 12.99 5.96
CA ALA A 45 -1.60 12.75 5.90
C ALA A 45 -2.39 13.93 6.47
N ALA A 46 -1.98 14.42 7.65
CA ALA A 46 -2.59 15.58 8.29
C ALA A 46 -2.34 16.87 7.49
N LYS A 47 -1.11 17.07 6.98
CA LYS A 47 -0.73 18.27 6.23
C LYS A 47 -1.51 18.42 4.92
N TYR A 48 -1.67 17.33 4.17
CA TYR A 48 -2.31 17.35 2.86
C TYR A 48 -3.78 16.95 2.88
N GLY A 49 -4.32 16.54 4.03
CA GLY A 49 -5.71 16.11 4.14
C GLY A 49 -6.02 14.88 3.29
N CYS A 50 -5.05 13.97 3.14
CA CYS A 50 -5.16 12.77 2.30
C CYS A 50 -4.84 11.49 3.07
N VAL A 51 -5.16 10.34 2.48
CA VAL A 51 -4.68 9.05 2.95
C VAL A 51 -3.22 8.88 2.54
N VAL A 52 -2.38 8.32 3.41
CA VAL A 52 -0.98 7.97 3.10
C VAL A 52 -0.77 6.47 3.28
N CYS A 53 -0.22 5.83 2.25
CA CYS A 53 0.17 4.41 2.25
C CYS A 53 1.70 4.29 2.21
N VAL A 54 2.29 3.70 3.24
CA VAL A 54 3.72 3.37 3.29
C VAL A 54 3.87 1.89 2.98
N SER A 55 4.50 1.56 1.85
CA SER A 55 4.69 0.15 1.50
C SER A 55 5.98 -0.44 2.05
N GLY A 56 5.95 -1.72 2.39
CA GLY A 56 7.10 -2.49 2.88
C GLY A 56 6.78 -3.98 3.00
N ALA A 57 7.42 -4.67 3.95
CA ALA A 57 7.02 -6.03 4.32
C ALA A 57 5.63 -6.06 4.98
N THR A 58 5.33 -5.01 5.73
CA THR A 58 3.98 -4.64 6.15
C THR A 58 3.66 -3.30 5.53
N ASP A 59 2.53 -3.19 4.85
CA ASP A 59 2.04 -1.89 4.38
C ASP A 59 1.28 -1.19 5.52
N TYR A 60 1.49 0.11 5.66
CA TYR A 60 0.79 0.95 6.65
C TYR A 60 -0.08 1.97 5.95
N VAL A 61 -1.34 2.09 6.35
CA VAL A 61 -2.31 3.02 5.75
C VAL A 61 -2.90 3.92 6.83
N MET A 62 -2.70 5.22 6.69
CA MET A 62 -3.20 6.23 7.63
C MET A 62 -4.08 7.26 6.96
N GLY A 63 -5.13 7.68 7.67
CA GLY A 63 -6.06 8.70 7.23
C GLY A 63 -5.59 10.12 7.57
N PRO A 64 -6.31 11.14 7.10
CA PRO A 64 -5.97 12.55 7.32
C PRO A 64 -6.24 13.05 8.75
N ASP A 65 -7.06 12.33 9.54
CA ASP A 65 -7.29 12.64 10.95
C ASP A 65 -6.13 12.12 11.81
N ALA A 66 -5.54 13.00 12.62
CA ALA A 66 -4.45 12.66 13.54
C ALA A 66 -4.82 11.57 14.56
N ASN A 67 -6.11 11.39 14.84
CA ASN A 67 -6.63 10.35 15.73
C ASN A 67 -7.08 9.09 14.99
N ALA A 68 -7.02 9.06 13.65
CA ALA A 68 -7.36 7.88 12.89
C ALA A 68 -6.40 6.73 13.23
N LYS A 69 -6.94 5.52 13.38
CA LYS A 69 -6.13 4.33 13.57
C LYS A 69 -5.28 4.09 12.33
N VAL A 70 -4.02 3.72 12.52
CA VAL A 70 -3.18 3.21 11.44
C VAL A 70 -3.64 1.79 11.12
N MET A 71 -3.99 1.55 9.86
CA MET A 71 -4.33 0.21 9.38
C MET A 71 -3.05 -0.49 8.92
N THR A 72 -2.92 -1.78 9.24
CA THR A 72 -1.71 -2.57 8.94
C THR A 72 -2.07 -3.72 8.02
N CYS A 73 -1.35 -3.86 6.91
CA CYS A 73 -1.55 -4.91 5.93
C CYS A 73 -0.28 -5.78 5.85
N PRO A 74 -0.12 -6.78 6.74
CA PRO A 74 1.08 -7.62 6.81
C PRO A 74 1.03 -8.76 5.78
N HIS A 75 0.81 -8.41 4.51
CA HIS A 75 0.63 -9.35 3.42
C HIS A 75 1.56 -9.06 2.25
N GLY A 76 1.89 -10.11 1.50
CA GLY A 76 2.71 -10.01 0.30
C GLY A 76 3.83 -11.03 0.25
N HIS A 77 4.75 -10.85 -0.70
CA HIS A 77 5.92 -11.70 -0.82
C HIS A 77 7.09 -10.89 -1.39
N GLU A 78 8.31 -11.22 -0.97
CA GLU A 78 9.55 -10.59 -1.47
C GLU A 78 9.72 -10.67 -2.99
N MET A 79 9.00 -11.58 -3.66
CA MET A 79 9.07 -11.77 -5.11
C MET A 79 8.47 -10.58 -5.86
N LEU A 80 7.58 -9.81 -5.23
CA LEU A 80 7.10 -8.52 -5.76
C LEU A 80 8.25 -7.54 -6.03
N THR A 81 9.36 -7.63 -5.27
CA THR A 81 10.56 -6.79 -5.49
C THR A 81 11.41 -7.24 -6.68
N LYS A 82 11.16 -8.44 -7.20
CA LYS A 82 11.90 -9.04 -8.34
C LYS A 82 11.15 -8.90 -9.67
N VAL A 83 9.95 -8.31 -9.65
CA VAL A 83 9.15 -8.03 -10.84
C VAL A 83 9.07 -6.52 -11.05
N THR A 84 9.51 -6.06 -12.22
CA THR A 84 9.40 -4.64 -12.58
C THR A 84 7.95 -4.16 -12.54
N ALA A 85 7.76 -2.90 -12.15
CA ALA A 85 6.45 -2.26 -11.99
C ALA A 85 5.50 -2.89 -10.95
N GLY A 86 5.96 -3.85 -10.12
CA GLY A 86 5.16 -4.37 -9.00
C GLY A 86 4.77 -3.27 -8.00
N GLY A 87 5.64 -2.29 -7.79
CA GLY A 87 5.30 -1.07 -7.05
C GLY A 87 4.27 -0.21 -7.77
N CYS A 88 4.47 0.16 -9.03
CA CYS A 88 3.55 1.07 -9.74
C CYS A 88 2.13 0.48 -9.89
N LEU A 89 2.03 -0.84 -10.06
CA LEU A 89 0.75 -1.53 -10.22
C LEU A 89 -0.16 -1.37 -8.99
N ILE A 90 0.37 -1.51 -7.76
CA ILE A 90 -0.46 -1.37 -6.55
C ILE A 90 -1.09 0.02 -6.43
N SER A 91 -0.43 1.09 -6.90
CA SER A 91 -1.02 2.44 -6.91
C SER A 91 -2.26 2.51 -7.81
N SER A 92 -2.26 1.76 -8.93
CA SER A 92 -3.41 1.65 -9.82
C SER A 92 -4.54 0.81 -9.20
N VAL A 93 -4.18 -0.25 -8.47
CA VAL A 93 -5.15 -1.08 -7.72
C VAL A 93 -5.80 -0.28 -6.59
N ILE A 94 -5.02 0.48 -5.82
CA ILE A 94 -5.54 1.40 -4.80
C ILE A 94 -6.53 2.38 -5.43
N ALA A 95 -6.19 3.00 -6.56
CA ALA A 95 -7.09 3.92 -7.25
C ALA A 95 -8.39 3.23 -7.66
N ALA A 96 -8.33 2.00 -8.20
CA ALA A 96 -9.52 1.22 -8.56
C ALA A 96 -10.43 0.98 -7.35
N PHE A 97 -9.88 0.50 -6.23
CA PHE A 97 -10.65 0.25 -4.99
C PHE A 97 -11.24 1.53 -4.41
N VAL A 98 -10.49 2.63 -4.41
CA VAL A 98 -10.98 3.93 -3.93
C VAL A 98 -12.12 4.44 -4.83
N CYS A 99 -12.01 4.29 -6.14
CA CYS A 99 -13.04 4.72 -7.09
C CYS A 99 -14.31 3.84 -7.05
N SER A 100 -14.17 2.54 -6.83
CA SER A 100 -15.29 1.59 -6.78
C SER A 100 -15.82 1.33 -5.37
N ARG A 101 -15.39 2.11 -4.38
CA ARG A 101 -15.73 1.86 -2.97
C ARG A 101 -17.25 1.97 -2.73
N PRO A 102 -17.84 1.09 -1.90
CA PRO A 102 -19.23 1.22 -1.48
C PRO A 102 -19.49 2.52 -0.72
N GLU A 103 -20.74 2.97 -0.73
CA GLU A 103 -21.17 4.08 0.11
C GLU A 103 -20.92 3.75 1.59
N GLY A 104 -20.44 4.74 2.36
CA GLY A 104 -20.07 4.56 3.77
C GLY A 104 -18.69 3.93 4.01
N THR A 105 -17.99 3.44 2.98
CA THR A 105 -16.59 2.99 3.12
C THR A 105 -15.63 4.18 2.94
N SER A 106 -14.72 4.36 3.89
CA SER A 106 -13.72 5.44 3.82
C SER A 106 -12.66 5.17 2.75
N VAL A 107 -11.97 6.24 2.31
CA VAL A 107 -10.82 6.12 1.40
C VAL A 107 -9.69 5.32 2.07
N GLN A 108 -9.52 5.46 3.39
CA GLN A 108 -8.49 4.75 4.14
C GLN A 108 -8.75 3.24 4.16
N GLU A 109 -9.98 2.81 4.45
CA GLU A 109 -10.39 1.40 4.42
C GLU A 109 -10.26 0.82 3.01
N SER A 110 -10.65 1.57 1.98
CA SER A 110 -10.53 1.13 0.58
C SER A 110 -9.07 0.92 0.17
N ALA A 111 -8.18 1.83 0.58
CA ALA A 111 -6.76 1.72 0.31
C ALA A 111 -6.11 0.55 1.08
N ALA A 112 -6.46 0.36 2.35
CA ALA A 112 -5.99 -0.79 3.14
C ALA A 112 -6.46 -2.12 2.55
N LEU A 113 -7.73 -2.21 2.15
CA LEU A 113 -8.27 -3.40 1.48
C LEU A 113 -7.53 -3.69 0.17
N ALA A 114 -7.20 -2.66 -0.62
CA ALA A 114 -6.40 -2.83 -1.83
C ALA A 114 -4.99 -3.38 -1.54
N CYS A 115 -4.31 -2.86 -0.51
CA CYS A 115 -2.99 -3.38 -0.10
C CYS A 115 -3.08 -4.84 0.35
N THR A 116 -4.05 -5.18 1.20
CA THR A 116 -4.28 -6.55 1.66
C THR A 116 -4.58 -7.49 0.48
N TYR A 117 -5.50 -7.11 -0.41
CA TYR A 117 -5.84 -7.89 -1.60
C TYR A 117 -4.64 -8.13 -2.51
N TYR A 118 -3.83 -7.09 -2.75
CA TYR A 118 -2.62 -7.20 -3.58
C TYR A 118 -1.57 -8.11 -2.94
N GLY A 119 -1.37 -7.99 -1.62
CA GLY A 119 -0.46 -8.85 -0.86
C GLY A 119 -0.90 -10.31 -0.85
N LEU A 120 -2.18 -10.57 -0.59
CA LEU A 120 -2.74 -11.94 -0.63
C LEU A 120 -2.63 -12.57 -2.01
N ALA A 121 -2.89 -11.81 -3.07
CA ALA A 121 -2.71 -12.30 -4.44
C ALA A 121 -1.25 -12.72 -4.70
N ALA A 122 -0.28 -11.98 -4.15
CA ALA A 122 1.14 -12.33 -4.26
C ALA A 122 1.49 -13.59 -3.48
N GLU A 123 0.97 -13.75 -2.25
CA GLU A 123 1.16 -14.97 -1.44
C GLU A 123 0.58 -16.20 -2.14
N VAL A 124 -0.62 -16.10 -2.70
CA VAL A 124 -1.26 -17.20 -3.43
C VAL A 124 -0.47 -17.55 -4.69
N ALA A 125 -0.09 -16.55 -5.49
CA ALA A 125 0.68 -16.77 -6.71
C ALA A 125 2.04 -17.43 -6.44
N MET A 126 2.68 -17.11 -5.33
CA MET A 126 3.98 -17.71 -4.98
C MET A 126 3.92 -19.20 -4.70
N LYS A 127 2.78 -19.74 -4.25
CA LYS A 127 2.62 -21.18 -3.98
C LYS A 127 2.84 -22.06 -5.22
N THR A 128 2.64 -21.50 -6.41
CA THR A 128 2.75 -22.22 -7.70
C THR A 128 3.84 -21.65 -8.61
N SER A 129 4.66 -20.74 -8.11
CA SER A 129 5.67 -20.03 -8.90
C SER A 129 7.09 -20.55 -8.61
N ALA A 130 7.87 -20.77 -9.67
CA ALA A 130 9.26 -21.23 -9.57
C ALA A 130 10.30 -20.08 -9.61
N GLY A 131 9.88 -18.88 -10.03
CA GLY A 131 10.75 -17.69 -10.12
C GLY A 131 9.99 -16.45 -10.59
N PRO A 132 10.67 -15.31 -10.82
CA PRO A 132 10.02 -14.03 -11.09
C PRO A 132 9.20 -14.02 -12.40
N GLY A 133 9.62 -14.78 -13.42
CA GLY A 133 8.88 -14.90 -14.67
C GLY A 133 7.53 -15.61 -14.49
N SER A 134 7.53 -16.80 -13.88
CA SER A 134 6.30 -17.53 -13.58
C SER A 134 5.44 -16.81 -12.54
N PHE A 135 6.07 -16.16 -11.55
CA PHE A 135 5.38 -15.36 -10.55
C PHE A 135 4.61 -14.21 -11.18
N ARG A 136 5.21 -13.46 -12.13
CA ARG A 136 4.50 -12.38 -12.81
C ARG A 136 3.21 -12.87 -13.48
N VAL A 137 3.26 -14.02 -14.16
CA VAL A 137 2.08 -14.59 -14.84
C VAL A 137 1.04 -15.04 -13.81
N ASN A 138 1.45 -15.89 -12.87
CA ASN A 138 0.57 -16.42 -11.83
C ASN A 138 -0.03 -15.32 -10.94
N PHE A 139 0.71 -14.23 -10.71
CA PHE A 139 0.25 -13.08 -9.93
C PHE A 139 -0.87 -12.32 -10.65
N LEU A 140 -0.75 -12.11 -11.96
CA LEU A 140 -1.84 -11.52 -12.75
C LEU A 140 -3.08 -12.40 -12.75
N ASP A 141 -2.91 -13.72 -12.87
CA ASP A 141 -4.02 -14.68 -12.77
C ASP A 141 -4.65 -14.69 -11.37
N CYS A 142 -3.84 -14.58 -10.31
CA CYS A 142 -4.33 -14.46 -8.94
C CYS A 142 -5.10 -13.16 -8.74
N LEU A 143 -4.65 -12.02 -9.26
CA LEU A 143 -5.44 -10.79 -9.22
C LEU A 143 -6.81 -11.00 -9.90
N TYR A 144 -6.86 -11.67 -11.05
CA TYR A 144 -8.14 -11.93 -11.72
C TYR A 144 -9.07 -12.86 -10.91
N THR A 145 -8.51 -13.91 -10.33
CA THR A 145 -9.31 -14.99 -9.69
C THR A 145 -9.60 -14.75 -8.22
N LEU A 146 -8.78 -13.97 -7.50
CA LEU A 146 -8.91 -13.79 -6.05
C LEU A 146 -10.24 -13.11 -5.72
N SER A 147 -11.05 -13.79 -4.91
CA SER A 147 -12.38 -13.37 -4.50
C SER A 147 -12.60 -13.71 -3.03
N LYS A 148 -13.65 -13.12 -2.45
CA LYS A 148 -14.06 -13.42 -1.08
C LYS A 148 -14.39 -14.89 -0.86
N ASP A 149 -14.76 -15.62 -1.91
CA ASP A 149 -15.17 -17.03 -1.84
C ASP A 149 -13.96 -17.99 -1.85
N ASN A 150 -12.78 -17.53 -2.26
CA ASN A 150 -11.57 -18.36 -2.35
C ASN A 150 -10.41 -17.87 -1.47
N CYS A 151 -10.57 -16.73 -0.79
CA CYS A 151 -9.68 -16.28 0.28
C CYS A 151 -10.46 -15.39 1.25
N ASP A 152 -10.45 -15.71 2.54
CA ASP A 152 -10.84 -14.73 3.56
C ASP A 152 -9.87 -13.56 3.46
N ILE A 153 -10.37 -12.36 3.15
CA ILE A 153 -9.59 -11.12 3.12
C ILE A 153 -9.82 -10.41 4.47
N PRO A 154 -9.02 -10.68 5.52
CA PRO A 154 -9.14 -9.95 6.77
C PRO A 154 -8.60 -8.53 6.57
N VAL A 155 -9.48 -7.55 6.54
CA VAL A 155 -9.08 -6.16 6.80
C VAL A 155 -9.06 -5.99 8.32
N ARG A 156 -7.90 -5.73 8.92
CA ARG A 156 -7.73 -5.47 10.36
C ARG A 156 -7.19 -4.08 10.60
#